data_AF-A0A382QJD3-F1
#
_entry.id   AF-A0A382QJD3-F1
#
_cell.length_a   1.000
_cell.length_b   1.000
_cell.length_c   1.000
_cell.angle_alpha   90.00
_cell.angle_beta   90.00
_cell.angle_gamma   90.00
#
_symmetry.space_group_name_H-M   'P 1'
#
loop_
_entity.id
_entity.type
_entity.pdbx_description
1 polymer ?
#
loop_
_entity_poly.entity_id
_entity_poly.type
_entity_poly.pdbx_seq_one_letter_code
_entity_poly.pdbx_strand_id
1 'polypeptide(L)'
;PGVPYFMMGYTSEISWGLTTGFVDCYDLFIEEMNANQYRTQSGWKSLETKVETIEVKGQSSQEITIQKTHHGVLLEPLMKELGMSNIKSEQYQTSLYWSLQNVATSAGALALLPTATSAEEFGEFLFENEICPLVNNIICVDKESQLERYIATTMPVRKGVTGSVPLAGWMDKYDFLLAKPEQLLVEKNPSSGFALTANNDTMGESGEFYIHNFPAHSARADRIRELLTQKKKFSVEDFCSMQLDLYDLRASDVLPDLIKILQGSEETEVQLAAKLLDEWDCYSSTESIGACLYYPFLDRFWQRKFMHKVLKDDLINLLPSGAPGLNRFDI
;
A
#
# COMPACT_ATOMS: atom_id res chain seq x y z
N PRO A 1 -16.13 -8.60 9.87
CA PRO A 1 -17.17 -9.11 10.79
C PRO A 1 -16.77 -8.85 12.25
N GLY A 2 -17.64 -8.28 13.09
CA GLY A 2 -17.34 -7.97 14.50
C GLY A 2 -16.88 -6.54 14.79
N VAL A 3 -16.78 -5.68 13.77
CA VAL A 3 -16.48 -4.25 13.91
C VAL A 3 -17.71 -3.46 13.42
N PRO A 4 -18.21 -2.45 14.17
CA PRO A 4 -19.32 -1.59 13.74
C PRO A 4 -18.85 -0.57 12.70
N TYR A 5 -18.38 -1.05 11.56
CA TYR A 5 -17.82 -0.25 10.48
C TYR A 5 -18.42 -0.65 9.13
N PHE A 6 -18.89 0.34 8.39
CA PHE A 6 -19.39 0.19 7.03
C PHE A 6 -18.32 0.67 6.05
N MET A 7 -17.57 -0.28 5.51
CA MET A 7 -16.40 0.00 4.67
C MET A 7 -16.74 0.79 3.40
N MET A 8 -17.87 0.47 2.78
CA MET A 8 -18.42 1.13 1.60
C MET A 8 -19.93 1.12 1.74
N GLY A 9 -20.60 2.16 1.26
CA GLY A 9 -22.05 2.25 1.42
C GLY A 9 -22.61 3.59 0.99
N TYR A 10 -23.90 3.75 1.29
CA TYR A 10 -24.62 5.00 1.07
C TYR A 10 -25.78 5.13 2.07
N THR A 11 -26.22 6.36 2.27
CA THR A 11 -27.45 6.76 2.96
C THR A 11 -28.29 7.65 2.05
N SER A 12 -29.34 8.29 2.58
CA SER A 12 -30.05 9.34 1.83
C SER A 12 -29.21 10.61 1.64
N GLU A 13 -28.16 10.79 2.43
CA GLU A 13 -27.36 12.02 2.48
C GLU A 13 -26.02 11.90 1.78
N ILE A 14 -25.36 10.73 1.87
CA ILE A 14 -24.01 10.53 1.37
C ILE A 14 -23.79 9.15 0.75
N SER A 15 -22.74 9.02 -0.04
CA SER A 15 -22.20 7.75 -0.53
C SER A 15 -20.69 7.76 -0.42
N TRP A 16 -20.09 6.62 -0.09
CA TRP A 16 -18.64 6.51 -0.02
C TRP A 16 -18.14 5.15 -0.52
N GLY A 17 -16.97 5.20 -1.14
CA GLY A 17 -16.23 4.02 -1.59
C GLY A 17 -14.78 4.13 -1.15
N LEU A 18 -14.09 3.00 -1.10
CA LEU A 18 -12.67 2.98 -0.75
C LEU A 18 -11.84 2.06 -1.60
N THR A 19 -10.54 2.34 -1.63
CA THR A 19 -9.51 1.41 -2.10
C THR A 19 -8.38 1.34 -1.06
N THR A 20 -7.61 0.26 -1.04
CA THR A 20 -6.37 0.20 -0.25
C THR A 20 -5.43 1.32 -0.68
N GLY A 21 -4.96 2.11 0.27
CA GLY A 21 -4.16 3.29 -0.01
C GLY A 21 -2.68 3.01 -0.27
N PHE A 22 -2.15 1.83 0.10
CA PHE A 22 -0.69 1.58 0.09
C PHE A 22 0.09 2.71 0.77
N VAL A 23 -0.49 3.22 1.86
CA VAL A 23 0.08 4.30 2.67
C VAL A 23 1.22 3.75 3.50
N ASP A 24 2.33 4.46 3.50
CA ASP A 24 3.47 4.17 4.34
C ASP A 24 3.24 4.57 5.81
N CYS A 25 2.66 3.65 6.58
CA CYS A 25 2.30 3.84 8.01
C CYS A 25 3.31 3.24 9.00
N TYR A 26 4.39 2.66 8.48
CA TYR A 26 5.40 1.93 9.25
C TYR A 26 6.78 2.47 8.95
N ASP A 27 7.62 2.60 9.97
CA ASP A 27 9.04 2.88 9.79
C ASP A 27 9.86 1.77 10.43
N LEU A 28 10.97 1.43 9.78
CA LEU A 28 12.01 0.63 10.39
C LEU A 28 13.11 1.57 10.87
N PHE A 29 13.56 1.38 12.10
CA PHE A 29 14.71 2.10 12.64
C PHE A 29 15.85 1.12 12.92
N ILE A 30 17.06 1.47 12.52
CA ILE A 30 18.29 0.82 12.93
C ILE A 30 18.67 1.40 14.29
N GLU A 31 18.65 0.57 15.30
CA GLU A 31 18.99 0.86 16.69
C GLU A 31 20.42 0.40 16.95
N GLU A 32 21.28 1.31 17.43
CA GLU A 32 22.62 0.94 17.91
C GLU A 32 22.53 0.46 19.36
N MET A 33 23.01 -0.74 19.61
CA MET A 33 22.82 -1.48 20.85
C MET A 33 24.09 -1.54 21.70
N ASN A 34 23.92 -1.49 23.02
CA ASN A 34 24.95 -1.75 24.02
C ASN A 34 24.33 -2.53 25.18
N ALA A 35 24.50 -3.85 25.17
CA ALA A 35 23.84 -4.77 26.09
C ALA A 35 22.30 -4.54 26.10
N ASN A 36 21.73 -4.17 27.25
CA ASN A 36 20.29 -3.91 27.41
C ASN A 36 19.91 -2.43 27.20
N GLN A 37 20.75 -1.68 26.49
CA GLN A 37 20.54 -0.28 26.15
C GLN A 37 20.63 -0.06 24.65
N TYR A 38 19.98 0.99 24.16
CA TYR A 38 20.09 1.48 22.79
C TYR A 38 20.49 2.95 22.79
N ARG A 39 21.14 3.39 21.71
CA ARG A 39 21.62 4.76 21.57
C ARG A 39 20.47 5.69 21.17
N THR A 40 20.38 6.81 21.87
CA THR A 40 19.56 7.98 21.51
C THR A 40 20.47 9.16 21.21
N GLN A 41 19.92 10.25 20.69
CA GLN A 41 20.65 11.51 20.53
C GLN A 41 21.24 12.01 21.87
N SER A 42 20.57 11.71 22.99
CA SER A 42 20.97 12.13 24.35
C SER A 42 21.92 11.16 25.08
N GLY A 43 22.20 9.99 24.51
CA GLY A 43 23.01 8.93 25.13
C GLY A 43 22.32 7.56 25.17
N TRP A 44 22.83 6.64 25.98
CA TRP A 44 22.30 5.28 26.10
C TRP A 44 21.04 5.23 26.96
N LYS A 45 19.96 4.63 26.44
CA LYS A 45 18.68 4.45 27.12
C LYS A 45 18.36 2.96 27.25
N SER A 46 17.84 2.54 28.41
CA SER A 46 17.51 1.13 28.64
C SER A 46 16.32 0.68 27.81
N LEU A 47 16.33 -0.60 27.41
CA LEU A 47 15.21 -1.26 26.74
C LEU A 47 14.02 -1.45 27.69
N GLU A 48 12.81 -1.31 27.16
CA GLU A 48 11.62 -1.86 27.80
C GLU A 48 11.54 -3.36 27.47
N THR A 49 11.31 -4.20 28.48
CA THR A 49 11.19 -5.65 28.30
C THR A 49 9.89 -6.14 28.91
N LYS A 50 9.13 -6.93 28.15
CA LYS A 50 7.87 -7.55 28.57
C LYS A 50 7.91 -9.03 28.24
N VAL A 51 7.52 -9.88 29.19
CA VAL A 51 7.30 -11.31 28.92
C VAL A 51 5.81 -11.52 28.68
N GLU A 52 5.46 -12.17 27.57
CA GLU A 52 4.11 -12.59 27.24
C GLU A 52 4.00 -14.11 27.32
N THR A 53 2.90 -14.61 27.86
CA THR A 53 2.61 -16.05 27.91
C THR A 53 1.54 -16.38 26.88
N ILE A 54 1.88 -17.27 25.93
CA ILE A 54 0.97 -17.81 24.92
C ILE A 54 0.49 -19.18 25.37
N GLU A 55 -0.80 -19.28 25.65
CA GLU A 55 -1.48 -20.55 25.93
C GLU A 55 -1.65 -21.36 24.63
N VAL A 56 -1.09 -22.57 24.59
CA VAL A 56 -1.14 -23.45 23.41
C VAL A 56 -2.06 -24.63 23.69
N LYS A 57 -3.14 -24.76 22.92
CA LYS A 57 -4.14 -25.83 23.11
C LYS A 57 -3.48 -27.22 23.05
N GLY A 58 -3.58 -27.96 24.16
CA GLY A 58 -3.06 -29.32 24.27
C GLY A 58 -1.54 -29.40 24.47
N GLN A 59 -0.86 -28.29 24.74
CA GLN A 59 0.56 -28.22 25.05
C GLN A 59 0.80 -27.33 26.28
N SER A 60 2.03 -27.26 26.77
CA SER A 60 2.42 -26.25 27.75
C SER A 60 2.41 -24.86 27.12
N SER A 61 2.07 -23.84 27.92
CA SER A 61 2.21 -22.44 27.53
C SER A 61 3.65 -22.12 27.15
N GLN A 62 3.81 -21.18 26.22
CA GLN A 62 5.11 -20.69 25.77
C GLN A 62 5.29 -19.25 26.25
N GLU A 63 6.46 -18.93 26.78
CA GLU A 63 6.82 -17.57 27.13
C GLU A 63 7.62 -16.94 26.00
N ILE A 64 7.33 -15.67 25.68
CA ILE A 64 8.03 -14.88 24.67
C ILE A 64 8.49 -13.59 25.31
N THR A 65 9.77 -13.28 25.17
CA THR A 65 10.33 -11.99 25.60
C THR A 65 10.22 -10.96 24.48
N ILE A 66 9.49 -9.87 24.72
CA ILE A 66 9.37 -8.73 23.81
C ILE A 66 10.25 -7.59 24.35
N GLN A 67 11.18 -7.12 23.52
CA GLN A 67 12.03 -5.96 23.82
C GLN A 67 11.65 -4.78 22.93
N LYS A 68 11.62 -3.57 23.50
CA LYS A 68 11.22 -2.35 22.79
C LYS A 68 12.20 -1.19 23.04
N THR A 69 12.39 -0.40 21.99
CA THR A 69 12.93 0.97 22.07
C THR A 69 11.77 1.97 22.09
N HIS A 70 12.07 3.26 22.08
CA HIS A 70 11.03 4.28 21.89
C HIS A 70 10.38 4.26 20.49
N HIS A 71 11.04 3.69 19.48
CA HIS A 71 10.49 3.52 18.15
C HIS A 71 9.56 2.32 18.06
N GLY A 72 9.81 1.25 18.82
CA GLY A 72 8.91 0.11 18.90
C GLY A 72 9.62 -1.20 19.20
N VAL A 73 9.01 -2.31 18.77
CA VAL A 73 9.51 -3.67 19.06
C VAL A 73 10.76 -3.97 18.23
N LEU A 74 11.79 -4.52 18.88
CA LEU A 74 12.99 -5.03 18.22
C LEU A 74 12.66 -6.35 17.49
N LEU A 75 12.92 -6.38 16.19
CA LEU A 75 12.52 -7.46 15.30
C LEU A 75 13.42 -8.69 15.44
N GLU A 76 14.75 -8.53 15.47
CA GLU A 76 15.67 -9.67 15.53
C GLU A 76 15.51 -10.49 16.82
N PRO A 77 15.43 -9.88 18.03
CA PRO A 77 15.14 -10.63 19.25
C PRO A 77 13.77 -11.32 19.19
N LEU A 78 12.72 -10.65 18.72
CA LEU A 78 11.38 -11.23 18.60
C LEU A 78 11.37 -12.42 17.63
N MET A 79 11.99 -12.28 16.45
CA MET A 79 12.07 -13.36 15.46
C MET A 79 12.83 -14.57 15.99
N LYS A 80 13.84 -14.36 16.85
CA LYS A 80 14.54 -15.44 17.51
C LYS A 80 13.67 -16.17 18.54
N GLU A 81 12.94 -15.43 19.38
CA GLU A 81 11.99 -16.01 20.34
C GLU A 81 10.90 -16.83 19.63
N LEU A 82 10.48 -16.39 18.43
CA LEU A 82 9.53 -17.09 17.57
C LEU A 82 10.14 -18.23 16.74
N GLY A 83 11.45 -18.50 16.83
CA GLY A 83 12.13 -19.53 16.04
C GLY A 83 12.17 -19.26 14.53
N MET A 84 11.95 -18.01 14.10
CA MET A 84 11.92 -17.59 12.70
C MET A 84 13.30 -17.17 12.16
N SER A 85 14.25 -16.87 13.04
CA SER A 85 15.60 -16.45 12.66
C SER A 85 16.64 -16.88 13.69
N ASN A 86 17.82 -17.24 13.18
CA ASN A 86 19.02 -17.48 14.00
C ASN A 86 20.04 -16.34 13.90
N ILE A 87 19.68 -15.22 13.25
CA ILE A 87 20.56 -14.06 13.09
C ILE A 87 20.80 -13.43 14.46
N LYS A 88 22.08 -13.35 14.86
CA LYS A 88 22.53 -12.53 15.98
C LYS A 88 23.17 -11.28 15.43
N SER A 89 22.45 -10.17 15.44
CA SER A 89 23.09 -8.86 15.35
C SER A 89 23.09 -8.25 16.75
N GLU A 90 24.27 -8.18 17.36
CA GLU A 90 24.42 -7.70 18.74
C GLU A 90 24.63 -6.18 18.79
N GLN A 91 25.13 -5.56 17.71
CA GLN A 91 25.43 -4.13 17.69
C GLN A 91 24.33 -3.29 17.01
N TYR A 92 23.69 -3.79 15.95
CA TYR A 92 22.65 -3.06 15.23
C TYR A 92 21.41 -3.92 15.06
N GLN A 93 20.28 -3.46 15.57
CA GLN A 93 19.00 -4.18 15.48
C GLN A 93 17.96 -3.28 14.84
N THR A 94 16.89 -3.88 14.35
CA THR A 94 15.81 -3.15 13.69
C THR A 94 14.62 -3.08 14.63
N SER A 95 14.09 -1.88 14.89
CA SER A 95 12.80 -1.72 15.55
C SER A 95 11.71 -1.31 14.55
N LEU A 96 10.51 -1.86 14.71
CA LEU A 96 9.34 -1.49 13.93
C LEU A 96 8.53 -0.41 14.65
N TYR A 97 8.47 0.77 14.04
CA TYR A 97 7.53 1.83 14.41
C TYR A 97 6.24 1.68 13.62
N TRP A 98 5.12 1.73 14.33
CA TRP A 98 3.79 1.85 13.75
C TRP A 98 3.11 3.10 14.29
N SER A 99 2.54 3.91 13.39
CA SER A 99 1.94 5.22 13.70
C SER A 99 0.86 5.19 14.79
N LEU A 100 0.17 4.05 14.94
CA LEU A 100 -0.89 3.88 15.94
C LEU A 100 -0.46 3.09 17.19
N GLN A 101 0.82 2.71 17.32
CA GLN A 101 1.27 1.80 18.38
C GLN A 101 0.95 2.29 19.81
N ASN A 102 0.91 3.61 20.00
CA ASN A 102 0.64 4.28 21.28
C ASN A 102 -0.58 5.21 21.22
N VAL A 103 -1.41 5.08 20.17
CA VAL A 103 -2.57 5.93 19.94
C VAL A 103 -3.83 5.08 20.09
N ALA A 104 -4.66 5.40 21.08
CA ALA A 104 -5.95 4.74 21.22
C ALA A 104 -6.87 5.13 20.06
N THR A 105 -7.45 4.14 19.40
CA THR A 105 -8.46 4.34 18.36
C THR A 105 -9.79 3.80 18.82
N SER A 106 -10.89 4.46 18.44
CA SER A 106 -12.24 3.97 18.72
C SER A 106 -12.85 3.34 17.47
N ALA A 107 -13.59 2.24 17.65
CA ALA A 107 -14.51 1.79 16.59
C ALA A 107 -15.72 2.73 16.46
N GLY A 108 -15.88 3.69 17.39
CA GLY A 108 -16.95 4.69 17.40
C GLY A 108 -16.86 5.64 16.22
N ALA A 109 -15.68 6.16 15.89
CA ALA A 109 -15.45 6.99 14.70
C ALA A 109 -16.02 6.34 13.43
N LEU A 110 -15.67 5.07 13.23
CA LEU A 110 -16.12 4.28 12.08
C LEU A 110 -17.62 4.00 12.08
N ALA A 111 -18.24 3.94 13.26
CA ALA A 111 -19.68 3.73 13.42
C ALA A 111 -20.50 5.02 13.16
N LEU A 112 -19.88 6.20 13.28
CA LEU A 112 -20.50 7.50 12.99
C LEU A 112 -20.49 7.85 11.50
N LEU A 113 -19.59 7.27 10.70
CA LEU A 113 -19.51 7.56 9.26
C LEU A 113 -20.85 7.51 8.52
N PRO A 114 -21.74 6.51 8.73
CA PRO A 114 -23.03 6.47 8.06
C PRO A 114 -24.02 7.54 8.54
N THR A 115 -23.76 8.23 9.66
CA THR A 115 -24.64 9.28 10.18
C THR A 115 -24.29 10.67 9.64
N ALA A 116 -23.17 10.80 8.90
CA ALA A 116 -22.81 12.05 8.27
C ALA A 116 -23.86 12.49 7.23
N THR A 117 -24.07 13.80 7.17
CA THR A 117 -25.07 14.47 6.34
C THR A 117 -24.46 15.28 5.20
N SER A 118 -23.12 15.39 5.17
CA SER A 118 -22.34 16.03 4.11
C SER A 118 -21.00 15.33 3.93
N ALA A 119 -20.33 15.56 2.80
CA ALA A 119 -18.98 15.02 2.56
C ALA A 119 -17.95 15.58 3.56
N GLU A 120 -18.14 16.83 4.00
CA GLU A 120 -17.28 17.49 4.99
C GLU A 120 -17.44 16.87 6.39
N GLU A 121 -18.68 16.68 6.86
CA GLU A 121 -18.96 16.01 8.16
C GLU A 121 -18.46 14.55 8.15
N PHE A 122 -18.53 13.87 7.00
CA PHE A 122 -17.93 12.55 6.85
C PHE A 122 -16.42 12.58 7.11
N GLY A 123 -15.70 13.58 6.59
CA GLY A 123 -14.29 13.80 6.87
C GLY A 123 -14.01 14.07 8.35
N GLU A 124 -14.83 14.89 9.02
CA GLU A 124 -14.70 15.15 10.45
C GLU A 124 -14.81 13.88 11.29
N PHE A 125 -15.77 12.99 10.99
CA PHE A 125 -15.91 11.70 11.67
C PHE A 125 -14.80 10.71 11.32
N LEU A 126 -14.26 10.79 10.10
CA LEU A 126 -13.18 9.94 9.63
C LEU A 126 -11.87 10.17 10.41
N PHE A 127 -11.65 11.39 10.89
CA PHE A 127 -10.47 11.80 11.64
C PHE A 127 -10.81 12.22 13.08
N GLU A 128 -11.50 11.35 13.83
CA GLU A 128 -11.83 11.57 15.24
C GLU A 128 -10.57 11.90 16.06
N ASN A 129 -10.54 13.08 16.68
CA ASN A 129 -9.38 13.60 17.42
C ASN A 129 -8.07 13.60 16.61
N GLU A 130 -8.14 13.95 15.33
CA GLU A 130 -7.02 13.96 14.37
C GLU A 130 -6.48 12.55 14.02
N ILE A 131 -7.16 11.47 14.45
CA ILE A 131 -6.72 10.09 14.25
C ILE A 131 -7.69 9.34 13.33
N CYS A 132 -7.12 8.64 12.34
CA CYS A 132 -7.85 7.72 11.48
C CYS A 132 -7.21 6.32 11.53
N PRO A 133 -7.93 5.27 11.96
CA PRO A 133 -7.39 3.91 12.08
C PRO A 133 -7.32 3.14 10.75
N LEU A 134 -7.64 3.79 9.63
CA LEU A 134 -7.68 3.18 8.31
C LEU A 134 -6.35 3.36 7.55
N VAL A 135 -6.23 2.71 6.41
CA VAL A 135 -5.06 2.81 5.51
C VAL A 135 -5.55 2.86 4.05
N ASN A 136 -6.55 3.71 3.80
CA ASN A 136 -7.36 3.68 2.59
C ASN A 136 -7.38 5.02 1.87
N ASN A 137 -7.59 4.97 0.55
CA ASN A 137 -8.19 6.10 -0.16
C ASN A 137 -9.70 6.01 0.03
N ILE A 138 -10.35 7.11 0.43
CA ILE A 138 -11.81 7.18 0.55
C ILE A 138 -12.31 8.34 -0.29
N ILE A 139 -13.32 8.07 -1.12
CA ILE A 139 -14.06 9.10 -1.85
C ILE A 139 -15.46 9.15 -1.23
N CYS A 140 -15.88 10.32 -0.78
CA CYS A 140 -17.24 10.59 -0.31
C CYS A 140 -17.91 11.60 -1.24
N VAL A 141 -19.18 11.37 -1.57
CA VAL A 141 -20.04 12.30 -2.31
C VAL A 141 -21.35 12.46 -1.57
N ASP A 142 -21.78 13.70 -1.35
CA ASP A 142 -23.07 14.00 -0.72
C ASP A 142 -24.21 14.29 -1.73
N LYS A 143 -25.43 14.38 -1.22
CA LYS A 143 -26.65 14.64 -2.01
C LYS A 143 -26.62 15.99 -2.74
N GLU A 144 -25.82 16.95 -2.26
CA GLU A 144 -25.61 18.26 -2.89
C GLU A 144 -24.45 18.22 -3.90
N SER A 145 -23.98 17.02 -4.25
CA SER A 145 -22.88 16.76 -5.17
C SER A 145 -21.54 17.34 -4.72
N GLN A 146 -21.32 17.55 -3.41
CA GLN A 146 -19.99 17.84 -2.89
C GLN A 146 -19.21 16.53 -2.81
N LEU A 147 -18.01 16.54 -3.38
CA LEU A 147 -17.08 15.43 -3.40
C LEU A 147 -15.83 15.79 -2.59
N GLU A 148 -15.48 14.94 -1.64
CA GLU A 148 -14.19 14.99 -0.95
C GLU A 148 -13.47 13.63 -1.03
N ARG A 149 -12.17 13.67 -1.33
CA ARG A 149 -11.29 12.50 -1.33
C ARG A 149 -10.22 12.64 -0.26
N TYR A 150 -10.07 11.60 0.54
CA TYR A 150 -9.10 11.54 1.64
C TYR A 150 -8.13 10.38 1.48
N ILE A 151 -6.90 10.58 1.97
CA ILE A 151 -6.05 9.49 2.44
C ILE A 151 -6.42 9.23 3.90
N ALA A 152 -7.35 8.31 4.11
CA ALA A 152 -7.86 7.93 5.43
C ALA A 152 -6.79 7.13 6.18
N THR A 153 -5.99 7.82 7.01
CA THR A 153 -4.90 7.21 7.75
C THR A 153 -4.37 8.06 8.90
N THR A 154 -3.56 7.43 9.76
CA THR A 154 -2.68 8.11 10.72
C THR A 154 -1.25 7.74 10.35
N MET A 155 -0.44 8.73 9.95
CA MET A 155 0.91 8.49 9.45
C MET A 155 1.89 9.62 9.77
N PRO A 156 3.20 9.37 9.84
CA PRO A 156 4.22 10.41 10.01
C PRO A 156 4.38 11.31 8.78
N VAL A 157 4.62 12.60 9.01
CA VAL A 157 5.04 13.57 7.99
C VAL A 157 6.55 13.51 7.83
N ARG A 158 7.02 12.61 6.96
CA ARG A 158 8.45 12.44 6.66
C ARG A 158 8.97 13.64 5.85
N LYS A 159 10.16 14.14 6.21
CA LYS A 159 10.84 15.24 5.48
C LYS A 159 12.26 14.87 5.10
N GLY A 160 12.57 14.98 3.82
CA GLY A 160 13.91 14.71 3.27
C GLY A 160 14.31 13.23 3.22
N VAL A 161 13.41 12.33 3.63
CA VAL A 161 13.53 10.87 3.55
C VAL A 161 12.17 10.26 3.23
N THR A 162 12.18 8.98 2.84
CA THR A 162 10.99 8.13 2.71
C THR A 162 11.09 6.97 3.70
N GLY A 163 10.01 6.24 3.95
CA GLY A 163 10.06 4.98 4.71
C GLY A 163 10.51 3.79 3.86
N SER A 164 11.12 4.03 2.69
CA SER A 164 11.55 2.95 1.78
C SER A 164 12.77 2.19 2.29
N VAL A 165 13.51 2.75 3.26
CA VAL A 165 14.68 2.13 3.89
C VAL A 165 14.68 2.42 5.39
N PRO A 166 15.33 1.57 6.21
CA PRO A 166 15.45 1.83 7.64
C PRO A 166 16.17 3.16 7.95
N LEU A 167 15.69 3.88 8.96
CA LEU A 167 16.23 5.15 9.44
C LEU A 167 17.13 4.94 10.66
N ALA A 168 18.03 5.88 10.97
CA ALA A 168 18.91 5.76 12.13
C ALA A 168 18.16 6.13 13.42
N GLY A 169 17.98 5.19 14.35
CA GLY A 169 17.23 5.38 15.59
C GLY A 169 17.90 6.26 16.65
N TRP A 170 19.17 6.62 16.46
CA TRP A 170 19.86 7.58 17.35
C TRP A 170 19.74 9.04 16.90
N MET A 171 18.94 9.34 15.86
CA MET A 171 18.78 10.69 15.32
C MET A 171 17.34 11.19 15.45
N ASP A 172 17.07 12.01 16.46
CA ASP A 172 15.72 12.58 16.76
C ASP A 172 15.08 13.33 15.59
N LYS A 173 15.85 13.74 14.56
CA LYS A 173 15.29 14.35 13.34
C LYS A 173 14.38 13.39 12.54
N TYR A 174 14.43 12.10 12.83
CA TYR A 174 13.57 11.06 12.25
C TYR A 174 12.37 10.72 13.13
N ASP A 175 12.20 11.41 14.26
CA ASP A 175 11.00 11.34 15.09
C ASP A 175 9.95 12.29 14.50
N PHE A 176 9.25 11.81 13.48
CA PHE A 176 8.30 12.64 12.74
C PHE A 176 7.00 12.88 13.52
N LEU A 177 6.44 14.08 13.35
CA LEU A 177 5.07 14.37 13.78
C LEU A 177 4.07 13.67 12.87
N LEU A 178 2.90 13.33 13.40
CA LEU A 178 1.79 12.79 12.61
C LEU A 178 1.19 13.86 11.69
N ALA A 179 0.67 13.41 10.55
CA ALA A 179 -0.05 14.24 9.60
C ALA A 179 -1.38 14.72 10.21
N LYS A 180 -1.75 15.96 9.88
CA LYS A 180 -3.05 16.51 10.26
C LYS A 180 -4.13 16.17 9.22
N PRO A 181 -5.42 16.13 9.60
CA PRO A 181 -6.50 15.82 8.68
C PRO A 181 -6.53 16.70 7.42
N GLU A 182 -6.20 17.99 7.54
CA GLU A 182 -6.19 18.92 6.39
C GLU A 182 -5.10 18.58 5.37
N GLN A 183 -4.03 17.92 5.80
CA GLN A 183 -2.96 17.44 4.93
C GLN A 183 -3.32 16.13 4.22
N LEU A 184 -4.39 15.46 4.68
CA LEU A 184 -4.87 14.18 4.17
C LEU A 184 -6.18 14.30 3.36
N LEU A 185 -6.79 15.48 3.33
CA LEU A 185 -7.81 15.85 2.34
C LEU A 185 -7.10 16.19 1.02
N VAL A 186 -7.23 15.30 0.02
CA VAL A 186 -6.48 15.40 -1.23
C VAL A 186 -7.25 16.15 -2.31
N GLU A 187 -8.56 15.92 -2.40
CA GLU A 187 -9.41 16.57 -3.41
C GLU A 187 -10.70 17.06 -2.79
N LYS A 188 -11.11 18.27 -3.16
CA LYS A 188 -12.43 18.83 -2.90
C LYS A 188 -12.99 19.36 -4.21
N ASN A 189 -14.07 18.76 -4.71
CA ASN A 189 -14.73 19.11 -5.97
C ASN A 189 -13.76 19.38 -7.14
N PRO A 190 -12.97 18.38 -7.57
CA PRO A 190 -11.98 18.58 -8.62
C PRO A 190 -12.62 19.06 -9.93
N SER A 191 -11.93 19.91 -10.68
CA SER A 191 -12.45 20.51 -11.92
C SER A 191 -12.71 19.49 -13.04
N SER A 192 -12.15 18.27 -12.94
CA SER A 192 -12.46 17.13 -13.79
C SER A 192 -13.92 16.66 -13.64
N GLY A 193 -14.58 16.98 -12.53
CA GLY A 193 -15.91 16.50 -12.20
C GLY A 193 -15.97 15.06 -11.68
N PHE A 194 -14.81 14.42 -11.45
CA PHE A 194 -14.71 13.08 -10.89
C PHE A 194 -13.41 12.93 -10.08
N ALA A 195 -13.44 12.02 -9.11
CA ALA A 195 -12.27 11.46 -8.44
C ALA A 195 -12.19 9.95 -8.72
N LEU A 196 -10.98 9.41 -8.75
CA LEU A 196 -10.75 7.98 -8.93
C LEU A 196 -9.53 7.53 -8.14
N THR A 197 -9.56 6.29 -7.67
CA THR A 197 -8.40 5.61 -7.10
C THR A 197 -8.46 4.14 -7.49
N ALA A 198 -7.29 3.55 -7.75
CA ALA A 198 -7.16 2.13 -8.03
C ALA A 198 -5.87 1.59 -7.43
N ASN A 199 -5.62 1.92 -6.15
CA ASN A 199 -4.40 1.57 -5.41
C ASN A 199 -3.09 2.18 -5.95
N ASN A 200 -3.18 3.04 -6.97
CA ASN A 200 -2.08 3.78 -7.57
C ASN A 200 -1.55 4.88 -6.65
N ASP A 201 -0.40 5.46 -7.00
CA ASP A 201 0.04 6.72 -6.40
C ASP A 201 -0.98 7.82 -6.70
N THR A 202 -1.54 8.43 -5.65
CA THR A 202 -2.54 9.49 -5.78
C THR A 202 -2.02 10.87 -5.40
N MET A 203 -0.78 10.97 -4.93
CA MET A 203 -0.14 12.21 -4.49
C MET A 203 0.99 12.64 -5.42
N GLY A 204 1.65 11.69 -6.09
CA GLY A 204 2.75 11.94 -7.00
C GLY A 204 3.82 12.87 -6.40
N GLU A 205 4.37 13.76 -7.22
CA GLU A 205 5.30 14.80 -6.78
C GLU A 205 4.61 16.05 -6.20
N SER A 206 3.27 16.09 -6.22
CA SER A 206 2.49 17.25 -5.79
C SER A 206 2.14 17.27 -4.30
N GLY A 207 2.34 16.16 -3.60
CA GLY A 207 2.11 16.08 -2.15
C GLY A 207 3.18 16.84 -1.36
N GLU A 208 2.80 17.41 -0.21
CA GLU A 208 3.75 18.08 0.69
C GLU A 208 4.81 17.13 1.27
N PHE A 209 4.49 15.84 1.33
CA PHE A 209 5.34 14.75 1.82
C PHE A 209 4.97 13.43 1.13
N TYR A 210 5.87 12.46 1.20
CA TYR A 210 5.66 11.14 0.63
C TYR A 210 4.63 10.35 1.42
N ILE A 211 3.57 9.90 0.74
CA ILE A 211 2.52 9.04 1.29
C ILE A 211 2.71 7.58 0.86
N HIS A 212 3.16 7.36 -0.38
CA HIS A 212 3.28 6.05 -0.98
C HIS A 212 4.74 5.74 -1.29
N ASN A 213 5.25 4.60 -0.82
CA ASN A 213 6.54 4.07 -1.30
C ASN A 213 6.35 3.14 -2.50
N PHE A 214 5.40 2.22 -2.39
CA PHE A 214 5.24 1.11 -3.34
C PHE A 214 3.76 0.86 -3.68
N PRO A 215 3.06 1.84 -4.28
CA PRO A 215 1.64 1.71 -4.66
C PRO A 215 1.48 0.76 -5.84
N ALA A 216 0.28 0.24 -6.08
CA ALA A 216 0.05 -0.62 -7.24
C ALA A 216 0.31 0.13 -8.57
N HIS A 217 0.60 -0.62 -9.63
CA HIS A 217 0.77 -0.07 -10.98
C HIS A 217 -0.47 0.72 -11.44
N SER A 218 -0.26 1.84 -12.15
CA SER A 218 -1.32 2.80 -12.48
C SER A 218 -2.31 2.32 -13.55
N ALA A 219 -2.02 1.26 -14.29
CA ALA A 219 -2.82 0.81 -15.44
C ALA A 219 -4.34 0.74 -15.19
N ARG A 220 -4.78 0.28 -14.01
CA ARG A 220 -6.23 0.31 -13.66
C ARG A 220 -6.75 1.72 -13.46
N ALA A 221 -6.00 2.58 -12.78
CA ALA A 221 -6.36 3.99 -12.59
C ALA A 221 -6.42 4.73 -13.92
N ASP A 222 -5.46 4.46 -14.81
CA ASP A 222 -5.37 5.04 -16.14
C ASP A 222 -6.54 4.57 -17.01
N ARG A 223 -6.89 3.28 -16.97
CA ARG A 223 -8.06 2.73 -17.65
C ARG A 223 -9.37 3.33 -17.15
N ILE A 224 -9.55 3.47 -15.83
CA ILE A 224 -10.73 4.14 -15.25
C ILE A 224 -10.79 5.59 -15.73
N ARG A 225 -9.65 6.30 -15.79
CA ARG A 225 -9.58 7.67 -16.28
C ARG A 225 -9.98 7.77 -17.75
N GLU A 226 -9.49 6.87 -18.61
CA GLU A 226 -9.91 6.81 -20.01
C GLU A 226 -11.42 6.70 -20.13
N LEU A 227 -12.04 5.77 -19.40
CA LEU A 227 -13.50 5.55 -19.42
C LEU A 227 -14.28 6.75 -18.89
N LEU A 228 -13.83 7.37 -17.79
CA LEU A 228 -14.48 8.54 -17.18
C LEU A 228 -14.39 9.80 -18.07
N THR A 229 -13.37 9.90 -18.93
CA THR A 229 -13.20 11.05 -19.83
C THR A 229 -14.00 10.95 -21.13
N GLN A 230 -14.56 9.79 -21.45
CA GLN A 230 -15.32 9.57 -22.69
C GLN A 230 -16.71 10.23 -22.68
N LYS A 231 -17.28 10.52 -21.50
CA LYS A 231 -18.62 11.08 -21.35
C LYS A 231 -18.64 12.19 -20.31
N LYS A 232 -19.65 13.06 -20.40
CA LYS A 232 -19.93 14.09 -19.39
C LYS A 232 -20.99 13.68 -18.37
N LYS A 233 -21.78 12.65 -18.68
CA LYS A 233 -22.84 12.11 -17.83
C LYS A 233 -22.80 10.59 -17.96
N PHE A 234 -22.96 9.91 -16.83
CA PHE A 234 -22.90 8.46 -16.71
C PHE A 234 -24.22 7.94 -16.16
N SER A 235 -24.68 6.80 -16.69
CA SER A 235 -25.77 6.03 -16.10
C SER A 235 -25.23 4.94 -15.18
N VAL A 236 -26.12 4.27 -14.45
CA VAL A 236 -25.75 3.11 -13.62
C VAL A 236 -25.16 2.00 -14.50
N GLU A 237 -25.75 1.78 -15.68
CA GLU A 237 -25.29 0.79 -16.65
C GLU A 237 -23.87 1.08 -17.15
N ASP A 238 -23.50 2.36 -17.29
CA ASP A 238 -22.13 2.73 -17.63
C ASP A 238 -21.15 2.25 -16.56
N PHE A 239 -21.42 2.52 -15.27
CA PHE A 239 -20.58 2.08 -14.17
C PHE A 239 -20.54 0.54 -14.02
N CYS A 240 -21.67 -0.15 -14.20
CA CYS A 240 -21.69 -1.62 -14.23
C CYS A 240 -20.82 -2.17 -15.36
N SER A 241 -20.85 -1.53 -16.53
CA SER A 241 -20.02 -1.94 -17.67
C SER A 241 -18.53 -1.69 -17.39
N MET A 242 -18.18 -0.56 -16.76
CA MET A 242 -16.80 -0.26 -16.36
C MET A 242 -16.26 -1.28 -15.35
N GLN A 243 -17.08 -1.75 -14.41
CA GLN A 243 -16.70 -2.79 -13.43
C GLN A 243 -16.41 -4.16 -14.09
N LEU A 244 -16.93 -4.39 -15.29
CA LEU A 244 -16.75 -5.61 -16.08
C LEU A 244 -15.74 -5.42 -17.22
N ASP A 245 -15.02 -4.29 -17.27
CA ASP A 245 -14.01 -4.04 -18.29
C ASP A 245 -12.85 -5.04 -18.13
N LEU A 246 -12.57 -5.80 -19.20
CA LEU A 246 -11.52 -6.81 -19.25
C LEU A 246 -10.30 -6.35 -20.05
N TYR A 247 -10.25 -5.08 -20.43
CA TYR A 247 -9.15 -4.54 -21.23
C TYR A 247 -7.91 -4.32 -20.37
N ASP A 248 -6.82 -5.00 -20.69
CA ASP A 248 -5.54 -4.84 -20.02
C ASP A 248 -4.72 -3.74 -20.70
N LEU A 249 -4.88 -2.50 -20.20
CA LEU A 249 -4.15 -1.34 -20.71
C LEU A 249 -2.62 -1.53 -20.61
N ARG A 250 -2.15 -2.24 -19.58
CA ARG A 250 -0.72 -2.56 -19.44
C ARG A 250 -0.26 -3.54 -20.52
N ALA A 251 -1.07 -4.54 -20.87
CA ALA A 251 -0.76 -5.44 -21.96
C ALA A 251 -0.64 -4.66 -23.29
N SER A 252 -1.60 -3.77 -23.56
CA SER A 252 -1.55 -2.92 -24.76
C SER A 252 -0.27 -2.08 -24.86
N ASP A 253 0.23 -1.58 -23.73
CA ASP A 253 1.47 -0.81 -23.68
C ASP A 253 2.74 -1.66 -23.85
N VAL A 254 2.74 -2.91 -23.36
CA VAL A 254 3.95 -3.76 -23.29
C VAL A 254 4.11 -4.68 -24.50
N LEU A 255 3.01 -5.16 -25.07
CA LEU A 255 3.03 -6.16 -26.13
C LEU A 255 3.80 -5.73 -27.39
N PRO A 256 3.71 -4.48 -27.89
CA PRO A 256 4.41 -4.11 -29.12
C PRO A 256 5.93 -4.33 -29.04
N ASP A 257 6.55 -3.96 -27.92
CA ASP A 257 7.99 -4.16 -27.71
C ASP A 257 8.34 -5.62 -27.48
N LEU A 258 7.49 -6.35 -26.73
CA LEU A 258 7.68 -7.78 -26.50
C LEU A 258 7.61 -8.57 -27.81
N ILE A 259 6.57 -8.38 -28.61
CA ILE A 259 6.36 -9.06 -29.89
C ILE A 259 7.54 -8.82 -30.83
N LYS A 260 8.03 -7.58 -30.92
CA LYS A 260 9.20 -7.23 -31.72
C LYS A 260 10.46 -8.01 -31.32
N ILE A 261 10.65 -8.26 -30.03
CA ILE A 261 11.75 -9.09 -29.52
C ILE A 261 11.53 -10.57 -29.87
N LEU A 262 10.32 -11.09 -29.64
CA LEU A 262 10.00 -12.49 -29.89
C LEU A 262 10.10 -12.86 -31.38
N GLN A 263 9.72 -11.95 -32.28
CA GLN A 263 9.85 -12.11 -33.73
C GLN A 263 11.30 -12.26 -34.20
N GLY A 264 12.29 -11.90 -33.39
CA GLY A 264 13.70 -12.12 -33.68
C GLY A 264 14.21 -13.55 -33.38
N SER A 265 13.39 -14.41 -32.76
CA SER A 265 13.78 -15.79 -32.44
C SER A 265 13.60 -16.73 -33.64
N GLU A 266 14.49 -17.69 -33.83
CA GLU A 266 14.27 -18.76 -34.84
C GLU A 266 13.46 -19.94 -34.30
N GLU A 267 13.16 -19.96 -32.99
CA GLU A 267 12.43 -21.05 -32.36
C GLU A 267 10.94 -21.03 -32.71
N THR A 268 10.44 -22.14 -33.25
CA THR A 268 9.05 -22.29 -33.73
C THR A 268 8.00 -21.96 -32.66
N GLU A 269 8.23 -22.37 -31.41
CA GLU A 269 7.30 -22.11 -30.29
C GLU A 269 7.23 -20.62 -29.94
N VAL A 270 8.37 -19.92 -30.02
CA VAL A 270 8.45 -18.47 -29.75
C VAL A 270 7.77 -17.67 -30.86
N GLN A 271 7.96 -18.08 -32.13
CA GLN A 271 7.25 -17.47 -33.26
C GLN A 271 5.73 -17.68 -33.19
N LEU A 272 5.28 -18.86 -32.76
CA LEU A 272 3.86 -19.11 -32.50
C LEU A 272 3.33 -18.21 -31.37
N ALA A 273 4.06 -18.10 -30.26
CA ALA A 273 3.66 -17.22 -29.16
C ALA A 273 3.59 -15.75 -29.60
N ALA A 274 4.59 -15.26 -30.38
CA ALA A 274 4.59 -13.91 -30.93
C ALA A 274 3.35 -13.64 -31.78
N LYS A 275 2.97 -14.59 -32.66
CA LYS A 275 1.76 -14.49 -33.46
C LYS A 275 0.49 -14.44 -32.60
N LEU A 276 0.35 -15.35 -31.64
CA LEU A 276 -0.83 -15.41 -30.77
C LEU A 276 -0.99 -14.16 -29.88
N LEU A 277 0.13 -13.56 -29.48
CA LEU A 277 0.14 -12.29 -28.76
C LEU A 277 -0.18 -11.09 -29.66
N ASP A 278 0.27 -11.10 -30.92
CA ASP A 278 -0.03 -10.06 -31.92
C ASP A 278 -1.52 -10.08 -32.35
N GLU A 279 -2.14 -11.26 -32.38
CA GLU A 279 -3.56 -11.42 -32.66
C GLU A 279 -4.47 -11.07 -31.46
N TRP A 280 -3.91 -10.89 -30.25
CA TRP A 280 -4.68 -10.61 -29.05
C TRP A 280 -5.04 -9.12 -28.94
N ASP A 281 -6.33 -8.84 -28.76
CA ASP A 281 -6.90 -7.50 -28.59
C ASP A 281 -6.74 -6.90 -27.18
N CYS A 282 -5.90 -7.51 -26.34
CA CYS A 282 -5.70 -7.14 -24.93
C CYS A 282 -6.92 -7.31 -24.01
N TYR A 283 -8.01 -7.95 -24.46
CA TYR A 283 -9.12 -8.31 -23.59
C TYR A 283 -8.91 -9.69 -22.95
N SER A 284 -8.96 -9.75 -21.62
CA SER A 284 -8.75 -10.98 -20.84
C SER A 284 -10.04 -11.77 -20.61
N SER A 285 -10.76 -12.04 -21.69
CA SER A 285 -11.95 -12.91 -21.67
C SER A 285 -11.59 -14.39 -21.46
N THR A 286 -12.59 -15.23 -21.19
CA THR A 286 -12.40 -16.69 -21.02
C THR A 286 -11.85 -17.39 -22.25
N GLU A 287 -12.00 -16.78 -23.43
CA GLU A 287 -11.51 -17.31 -24.72
C GLU A 287 -10.17 -16.69 -25.15
N SER A 288 -9.55 -15.87 -24.29
CA SER A 288 -8.34 -15.13 -24.64
C SER A 288 -7.10 -16.02 -24.63
N ILE A 289 -6.68 -16.45 -25.82
CA ILE A 289 -5.45 -17.24 -26.01
C ILE A 289 -4.21 -16.40 -25.65
N GLY A 290 -4.18 -15.12 -26.03
CA GLY A 290 -3.08 -14.22 -25.71
C GLY A 290 -2.88 -14.02 -24.22
N ALA A 291 -3.97 -13.86 -23.45
CA ALA A 291 -3.91 -13.76 -21.99
C ALA A 291 -3.27 -15.01 -21.35
N CYS A 292 -3.59 -16.21 -21.86
CA CYS A 292 -3.00 -17.48 -21.41
C CYS A 292 -1.49 -17.59 -21.67
N LEU A 293 -0.92 -16.74 -22.53
CA LEU A 293 0.52 -16.64 -22.74
C LEU A 293 1.13 -15.49 -21.93
N TYR A 294 0.47 -14.33 -21.95
CA TYR A 294 0.97 -13.10 -21.34
C TYR A 294 1.07 -13.19 -19.81
N TYR A 295 0.02 -13.62 -19.12
CA TYR A 295 0.03 -13.66 -17.65
C TYR A 295 1.04 -14.67 -17.10
N PRO A 296 1.11 -15.92 -17.59
CA PRO A 296 2.17 -16.84 -17.16
C PRO A 296 3.58 -16.34 -17.50
N PHE A 297 3.76 -15.59 -18.57
CA PHE A 297 5.03 -14.95 -18.89
C PHE A 297 5.42 -13.88 -17.86
N LEU A 298 4.46 -13.03 -17.45
CA LEU A 298 4.67 -12.05 -16.38
C LEU A 298 4.98 -12.73 -15.04
N ASP A 299 4.25 -13.79 -14.68
CA ASP A 299 4.47 -14.60 -13.46
C ASP A 299 5.85 -15.27 -13.37
N ARG A 300 6.64 -15.26 -14.46
CA ARG A 300 8.04 -15.70 -14.41
C ARG A 300 8.97 -14.64 -13.84
N PHE A 301 8.50 -13.41 -13.59
CA PHE A 301 9.24 -12.29 -13.02
C PHE A 301 10.59 -12.08 -13.70
N TRP A 302 10.60 -12.07 -15.04
CA TRP A 302 11.83 -12.05 -15.83
C TRP A 302 12.65 -10.77 -15.63
N GLN A 303 12.00 -9.64 -15.36
CA GLN A 303 12.65 -8.36 -15.03
C GLN A 303 13.40 -8.47 -13.73
N ARG A 304 12.79 -9.08 -12.72
CA ARG A 304 13.43 -9.33 -11.43
C ARG A 304 14.66 -10.21 -11.62
N LYS A 305 14.53 -11.30 -12.38
CA LYS A 305 15.68 -12.18 -12.70
C LYS A 305 16.79 -11.43 -13.44
N PHE A 306 16.41 -10.54 -14.37
CA PHE A 306 17.34 -9.69 -15.09
C PHE A 306 18.04 -8.69 -14.15
N MET A 307 17.28 -7.95 -13.35
CA MET A 307 17.80 -7.00 -12.36
C MET A 307 18.73 -7.69 -11.36
N HIS A 308 18.33 -8.86 -10.84
CA HIS A 308 19.19 -9.66 -9.95
C HIS A 308 20.48 -10.09 -10.65
N LYS A 309 20.40 -10.55 -11.90
CA LYS A 309 21.59 -10.94 -12.68
C LYS A 309 22.54 -9.77 -12.94
N VAL A 310 22.01 -8.57 -13.17
CA VAL A 310 22.79 -7.35 -13.47
C VAL A 310 23.38 -6.76 -12.19
N LEU A 311 22.55 -6.55 -11.16
CA LEU A 311 22.92 -5.88 -9.92
C LEU A 311 23.65 -6.81 -8.93
N LYS A 312 23.43 -8.13 -9.06
CA LYS A 312 23.95 -9.16 -8.15
C LYS A 312 23.60 -8.90 -6.68
N ASP A 313 22.41 -8.33 -6.47
CA ASP A 313 21.92 -7.94 -5.15
C ASP A 313 20.66 -8.75 -4.81
N ASP A 314 20.73 -9.53 -3.74
CA ASP A 314 19.64 -10.37 -3.26
C ASP A 314 18.45 -9.55 -2.74
N LEU A 315 18.62 -8.26 -2.46
CA LEU A 315 17.52 -7.34 -2.16
C LEU A 315 16.45 -7.40 -3.27
N ILE A 316 16.85 -7.50 -4.53
CA ILE A 316 15.92 -7.62 -5.67
C ILE A 316 14.99 -8.83 -5.55
N ASN A 317 15.42 -9.88 -4.84
CA ASN A 317 14.60 -11.06 -4.61
C ASN A 317 13.61 -10.92 -3.46
N LEU A 318 13.86 -9.98 -2.55
CA LEU A 318 13.05 -9.73 -1.37
C LEU A 318 12.02 -8.61 -1.58
N LEU A 319 12.31 -7.67 -2.49
CA LEU A 319 11.44 -6.53 -2.78
C LEU A 319 9.98 -6.88 -3.12
N PRO A 320 9.64 -7.91 -3.92
CA PRO A 320 8.25 -8.17 -4.30
C PRO A 320 7.31 -8.44 -3.12
N SER A 321 7.83 -8.96 -1.99
CA SER A 321 7.03 -9.22 -0.79
C SER A 321 6.69 -7.94 -0.01
N GLY A 322 7.44 -6.85 -0.20
CA GLY A 322 7.24 -5.58 0.53
C GLY A 322 6.98 -4.37 -0.37
N ALA A 323 7.17 -4.49 -1.68
CA ALA A 323 7.17 -3.40 -2.63
C ALA A 323 6.45 -3.75 -3.95
N PRO A 324 5.13 -4.05 -3.91
CA PRO A 324 4.38 -4.49 -5.09
C PRO A 324 4.36 -3.46 -6.22
N GLY A 325 4.53 -2.18 -5.90
CA GLY A 325 4.63 -1.10 -6.88
C GLY A 325 5.90 -1.04 -7.72
N LEU A 326 6.98 -1.67 -7.27
CA LEU A 326 8.25 -1.65 -8.00
C LEU A 326 8.26 -2.57 -9.21
N ASN A 327 7.22 -3.38 -9.40
CA ASN A 327 7.14 -4.24 -10.57
C ASN A 327 6.06 -3.74 -11.53
N ARG A 328 6.51 -3.12 -12.63
CA ARG A 328 5.66 -2.84 -13.81
C ARG A 328 4.99 -4.10 -14.37
N PHE A 329 5.42 -5.28 -13.92
CA PHE A 329 5.09 -6.57 -14.50
C PHE A 329 4.68 -7.63 -13.46
N ASP A 330 4.38 -7.25 -12.20
CA ASP A 330 3.62 -8.12 -11.29
C ASP A 330 2.13 -8.05 -11.66
N ILE A 331 1.42 -9.17 -11.64
CA ILE A 331 0.00 -9.25 -12.05
C ILE A 331 -0.90 -8.32 -11.24
#